data_AF-A0A2M7KFB0-F1
#
_entry.id   AF-A0A2M7KFB0-F1
#
_cell.length_a   1.000
_cell.length_b   1.000
_cell.length_c   1.000
_cell.angle_alpha   90.00
_cell.angle_beta   90.00
_cell.angle_gamma   90.00
#
_symmetry.space_group_name_H-M   'P 1'
#
loop_
_entity.id
_entity.type
_entity.pdbx_description
1 polymer ?
#
loop_
_entity_poly.entity_id
_entity_poly.type
_entity_poly.pdbx_seq_one_letter_code
_entity_poly.pdbx_strand_id
1 'polypeptide(L)' 'MPYSAREVLHELQRAGFVEVRQSGSHKVLRHPDGRQTYVAMHTRDVPAGTLNSILKQAGLSVEEFERV' A
#
# COMPACT_ATOMS: atom_id res chain seq x y z
N MET A 1 -4.16 -5.27 12.96
CA MET A 1 -4.76 -6.55 12.49
C MET A 1 -4.02 -7.03 11.25
N PRO A 2 -4.09 -8.31 10.86
CA PRO A 2 -3.56 -8.73 9.56
C PRO A 2 -4.41 -8.09 8.44
N TYR A 3 -3.74 -7.58 7.41
CA TYR A 3 -4.38 -7.01 6.22
C TYR A 3 -3.96 -7.81 4.99
N SER A 4 -4.89 -8.14 4.12
CA SER A 4 -4.59 -8.74 2.82
C SER A 4 -3.92 -7.72 1.88
N ALA A 5 -3.17 -8.19 0.89
CA ALA A 5 -2.58 -7.31 -0.12
C ALA A 5 -3.63 -6.48 -0.89
N ARG A 6 -4.87 -6.99 -0.99
CA ARG A 6 -5.98 -6.30 -1.65
C ARG A 6 -6.53 -5.15 -0.82
N GLU A 7 -6.66 -5.33 0.49
CA GLU A 7 -7.05 -4.26 1.42
C GLU A 7 -6.01 -3.16 1.43
N VAL A 8 -4.71 -3.51 1.54
CA VAL A 8 -3.63 -2.53 1.49
C VAL A 8 -3.64 -1.73 0.19
N LEU A 9 -3.83 -2.39 -0.96
CA LEU A 9 -3.97 -1.71 -2.24
C LEU A 9 -5.15 -0.74 -2.25
N HIS A 10 -6.30 -1.17 -1.73
CA HIS A 10 -7.52 -0.37 -1.71
C HIS A 10 -7.37 0.89 -0.86
N GLU A 11 -6.83 0.76 0.35
CA GLU A 11 -6.63 1.93 1.23
C GLU A 11 -5.60 2.91 0.67
N LEU A 12 -4.52 2.42 0.04
CA LEU A 12 -3.59 3.30 -0.67
C LEU A 12 -4.27 4.07 -1.81
N GLN A 13 -5.16 3.43 -2.57
CA GLN A 13 -5.91 4.10 -3.63
C GLN A 13 -6.85 5.18 -3.08
N ARG A 14 -7.49 4.94 -1.95
CA ARG A 14 -8.35 5.93 -1.27
C ARG A 14 -7.54 7.09 -0.69
N ALA A 15 -6.31 6.83 -0.26
CA ALA A 15 -5.33 7.85 0.09
C ALA A 15 -4.75 8.61 -1.12
N GLY A 16 -5.26 8.37 -2.33
CA GLY A 16 -4.89 9.11 -3.55
C GLY A 16 -3.72 8.52 -4.34
N PHE A 17 -3.22 7.34 -3.98
CA PHE A 17 -2.21 6.66 -4.78
C PHE A 17 -2.83 6.04 -6.03
N VAL A 18 -2.10 6.12 -7.14
CA VAL A 18 -2.48 5.45 -8.39
C VAL A 18 -1.46 4.39 -8.76
N GLU A 19 -1.93 3.30 -9.35
CA GLU A 19 -1.05 2.28 -9.90
C GLU A 19 -0.39 2.80 -11.17
N VAL A 20 0.94 2.84 -11.20
CA VAL A 20 1.70 3.35 -12.35
C VAL A 20 2.41 2.25 -13.13
N ARG A 21 2.65 1.09 -12.50
CA ARG A 21 3.32 -0.05 -13.12
C ARG A 21 3.02 -1.33 -12.35
N GLN A 22 2.99 -2.46 -13.06
CA GLN A 22 3.00 -3.79 -12.47
C GLN A 22 4.13 -4.64 -13.07
N SER A 23 4.78 -5.46 -12.25
CA SER A 23 5.74 -6.49 -12.67
C SER A 23 5.50 -7.76 -11.88
N GLY A 24 4.97 -8.80 -12.54
CA GLY A 24 4.49 -9.99 -11.86
C GLY A 24 3.40 -9.61 -10.83
N SER A 25 3.56 -10.05 -9.59
CA SER A 25 2.66 -9.68 -8.48
C SER A 25 2.92 -8.29 -7.89
N HIS A 26 4.03 -7.63 -8.21
CA HIS A 26 4.38 -6.36 -7.57
C HIS A 26 3.76 -5.19 -8.32
N LYS A 27 2.97 -4.40 -7.61
CA LYS A 27 2.38 -3.13 -8.08
C LYS A 27 3.18 -1.96 -7.53
N VAL A 28 3.47 -1.00 -8.39
CA VAL A 28 4.08 0.29 -8.04
C VAL A 28 2.97 1.32 -7.96
N LEU A 29 2.86 1.97 -6.80
CA LEU A 29 1.86 2.97 -6.50
C LEU A 29 2.53 4.32 -6.31
N ARG A 30 2.01 5.37 -6.95
CA ARG A 30 2.54 6.73 -6.85
C ARG A 30 1.42 7.70 -6.50
N HIS A 31 1.72 8.64 -5.60
CA HIS A 31 0.84 9.75 -5.30
C HIS A 31 1.29 11.00 -6.08
N PRO A 32 0.37 11.90 -6.51
CA PRO A 32 0.72 13.11 -7.27
C PRO A 32 1.75 14.04 -6.60
N ASP A 33 1.86 14.00 -5.27
CA ASP A 33 2.86 14.76 -4.50
C ASP A 33 4.28 14.17 -4.52
N GLY A 34 4.48 13.05 -5.23
CA GLY A 34 5.78 12.42 -5.42
C GLY A 34 6.06 11.21 -4.53
N ARG A 35 5.20 10.89 -3.54
CA ARG A 35 5.34 9.67 -2.73
C ARG A 35 5.16 8.42 -3.59
N GLN A 36 5.87 7.35 -3.25
CA GLN A 36 5.83 6.08 -3.97
C GLN A 36 5.98 4.89 -3.03
N THR A 37 5.18 3.85 -3.25
CA THR A 37 5.28 2.58 -2.51
C THR A 37 5.02 1.38 -3.43
N TYR A 38 5.17 0.18 -2.88
CA TYR A 38 5.08 -1.08 -3.60
C TYR A 38 4.20 -2.07 -2.84
N VAL A 39 3.29 -2.74 -3.54
CA VAL A 39 2.45 -3.79 -2.95
C VAL A 39 2.62 -5.07 -3.74
N ALA A 40 3.03 -6.15 -3.08
CA ALA A 40 3.07 -7.49 -3.67
C ALA A 40 1.69 -8.15 -3.52
N MET A 41 1.02 -8.41 -4.64
CA MET A 41 -0.28 -9.08 -4.68
C MET A 41 -0.11 -10.58 -4.42
N HIS A 42 -0.47 -11.02 -3.22
CA HIS A 42 -0.49 -12.43 -2.82
C HIS A 42 -1.73 -12.74 -1.97
N THR A 43 -2.04 -14.03 -1.81
CA THR A 43 -3.25 -14.51 -1.13
C THR A 43 -3.17 -14.47 0.40
N ARG A 44 -1.97 -14.42 0.96
CA ARG A 44 -1.74 -14.33 2.41
C ARG A 44 -1.82 -12.89 2.90
N ASP A 45 -1.92 -12.73 4.21
CA ASP A 45 -1.83 -11.43 4.86
C ASP A 45 -0.43 -10.81 4.70
N VAL A 46 -0.40 -9.49 4.61
CA VAL A 46 0.82 -8.70 4.56
C VAL A 46 1.48 -8.73 5.95
N PRO A 47 2.74 -9.17 6.08
CA PRO A 47 3.44 -9.14 7.35
C PRO A 47 3.50 -7.73 7.92
N ALA A 48 3.40 -7.58 9.24
CA ALA A 48 3.38 -6.26 9.89
C ALA A 48 4.59 -5.38 9.53
N GLY A 49 5.79 -5.97 9.40
CA GLY A 49 6.99 -5.23 8.97
C GLY A 49 6.91 -4.72 7.52
N THR A 50 6.27 -5.50 6.63
CA THR A 50 6.01 -5.09 5.24
C THR A 50 4.98 -3.97 5.21
N LEU A 51 3.88 -4.11 5.95
CA LEU A 51 2.87 -3.05 6.06
C LEU A 51 3.49 -1.75 6.59
N ASN A 52 4.26 -1.80 7.68
CA ASN A 52 4.94 -0.62 8.23
C ASN A 52 5.90 0.02 7.22
N SER A 53 6.59 -0.79 6.41
CA SER A 53 7.47 -0.28 5.36
C SER A 53 6.68 0.42 4.25
N ILE A 54 5.54 -0.15 3.86
CA ILE A 54 4.62 0.45 2.89
C ILE A 54 4.09 1.79 3.41
N LEU A 55 3.57 1.83 4.64
CA LEU A 55 3.03 3.04 5.26
C LEU A 55 4.09 4.14 5.39
N LYS A 56 5.32 3.78 5.79
CA LYS A 56 6.45 4.71 5.85
C LYS A 56 6.80 5.30 4.49
N GLN A 57 6.82 4.48 3.43
CA GLN A 57 7.05 4.96 2.06
C GLN A 57 5.90 5.82 1.53
N ALA A 58 4.67 5.45 1.89
CA ALA A 58 3.45 6.17 1.57
C ALA A 58 3.26 7.45 2.42
N GLY A 59 4.10 7.67 3.45
CA GLY A 59 3.96 8.78 4.37
C GLY A 59 2.59 8.80 5.07
N LEU A 60 2.05 7.63 5.41
CA LEU A 60 0.77 7.46 6.09
C LEU A 60 1.00 6.95 7.52
N SER A 61 0.23 7.46 8.47
CA SER A 61 0.08 6.87 9.79
C SER A 61 -0.84 5.64 9.73
N VAL A 62 -0.79 4.80 10.76
CA VAL A 62 -1.73 3.67 10.89
C VAL A 62 -3.17 4.18 11.00
N GLU A 63 -3.37 5.31 11.67
CA GLU A 63 -4.70 5.91 11.85
C GLU A 63 -5.25 6.45 10.52
N GLU A 64 -4.41 7.06 9.69
CA GLU A 64 -4.79 7.49 8.34
C GLU A 64 -5.14 6.29 7.47
N PHE A 65 -4.38 5.20 7.56
CA PHE A 65 -4.64 3.96 6.84
C PHE A 65 -5.96 3.28 7.26
N GLU A 66 -6.34 3.34 8.55
CA GLU A 66 -7.57 2.73 9.06
C GLU A 66 -8.81 3.63 8.94
N ARG A 67 -8.61 4.94 8.72
CA ARG A 67 -9.70 5.92 8.50
C ARG A 67 -10.12 6.06 7.05
N VAL A 68 -9.23 5.62 6.14
CA VAL A 68 -9.55 5.02 4.84
C VAL A 68 -11.03 4.88 4.66
#